data_AF-A0A968G244-F1
#
_entry.id   AF-A0A968G244-F1
#
_cell.length_a   1.000
_cell.length_b   1.000
_cell.length_c   1.000
_cell.angle_alpha   90.00
_cell.angle_beta   90.00
_cell.angle_gamma   90.00
#
_symmetry.space_group_name_H-M   'P 1'
#
loop_
_entity.id
_entity.type
_entity.pdbx_description
1 polymer ?
#
loop_
_entity_poly.entity_id
_entity_poly.type
_entity_poly.pdbx_seq_one_letter_code
_entity_poly.pdbx_strand_id
1 'polypeptide(L)'
;YMNEGKLPNLARLRAEGTFLPLQTTYPPISPVAWSTFQTGGNPGQHNIYDFLARDRTTYLPFLSSAQIRGANKNLRLGKYVIPLGKPETKLLRKSKPFWAYLGEAGIFSSVLRVPITFPPEKFSGVLLAGMCVPDLRGSQGTFSFYTTRPTNRNGRPAGIQLPLQPEGEWWTSYLVGPESSSTRNG
;
A
#
# COMPACT_ATOMS: atom_id res chain seq x y z
N TYR A 1 -13.95 3.01 -27.83
CA TYR A 1 -14.88 2.44 -26.83
C TYR A 1 -16.15 3.26 -26.60
N MET A 2 -16.10 4.52 -26.13
CA MET A 2 -17.34 5.32 -25.96
C MET A 2 -18.06 5.57 -27.30
N ASN A 3 -17.33 5.98 -28.34
CA ASN A 3 -17.88 6.16 -29.69
C ASN A 3 -18.40 4.85 -30.31
N GLU A 4 -17.98 3.69 -29.79
CA GLU A 4 -18.47 2.37 -30.21
C GLU A 4 -19.72 1.92 -29.40
N GLY A 5 -20.25 2.76 -28.51
CA GLY A 5 -21.40 2.43 -27.66
C GLY A 5 -21.11 1.50 -26.47
N LYS A 6 -19.85 1.07 -26.25
CA LYS A 6 -19.47 0.09 -25.21
C LYS A 6 -19.45 0.63 -23.78
N LEU A 7 -19.45 1.95 -23.61
CA LEU A 7 -19.32 2.63 -22.31
C LEU A 7 -20.44 3.67 -22.13
N PRO A 8 -21.72 3.26 -22.13
CA PRO A 8 -22.86 4.18 -22.19
C PRO A 8 -22.95 5.10 -20.97
N ASN A 9 -22.58 4.61 -19.78
CA ASN A 9 -22.57 5.43 -18.56
C ASN A 9 -21.50 6.53 -18.59
N LEU A 10 -20.30 6.24 -19.12
CA LEU A 10 -19.26 7.26 -19.28
C LEU A 10 -19.62 8.27 -20.38
N ALA A 11 -20.27 7.81 -21.46
CA ALA A 11 -20.79 8.69 -22.49
C ALA A 11 -21.86 9.66 -21.94
N ARG A 12 -22.74 9.17 -21.07
CA ARG A 12 -23.74 9.99 -20.38
C ARG A 12 -23.09 11.03 -19.46
N LEU A 13 -22.11 10.63 -18.64
CA LEU A 13 -21.34 11.57 -17.80
C LEU A 13 -20.62 12.64 -18.62
N ARG A 14 -20.11 12.29 -19.80
CA ARG A 14 -19.52 13.26 -20.74
C ARG A 14 -20.54 14.25 -21.29
N ALA A 15 -21.78 13.82 -21.56
CA ALA A 15 -22.82 14.67 -22.13
C ALA A 15 -23.47 15.60 -21.09
N GLU A 16 -23.61 15.13 -19.85
CA GLU A 16 -24.22 15.88 -18.74
C GLU A 16 -23.20 16.77 -17.99
N GLY A 17 -21.89 16.52 -18.14
CA GLY A 17 -20.83 17.16 -17.39
C GLY A 17 -19.73 17.78 -18.26
N THR A 18 -18.55 17.97 -17.66
CA THR A 18 -17.34 18.44 -18.36
C THR A 18 -16.39 17.27 -18.59
N PHE A 19 -15.98 17.08 -19.85
CA PHE A 19 -15.03 16.04 -20.24
C PHE A 19 -13.89 16.64 -21.05
N LEU A 20 -12.72 16.76 -20.44
CA LEU A 20 -11.53 17.33 -21.04
C LEU A 20 -10.35 16.37 -20.90
N PRO A 21 -9.39 16.37 -21.86
CA PRO A 21 -8.13 15.67 -21.70
C PRO A 21 -7.41 16.13 -20.43
N LEU A 22 -7.02 15.17 -19.58
CA LEU A 22 -6.24 15.44 -18.36
C LEU A 22 -4.78 15.06 -18.60
N GLN A 23 -3.87 16.02 -18.42
CA GLN A 23 -2.44 15.77 -18.49
C GLN A 23 -1.97 14.97 -17.27
N THR A 24 -1.11 13.98 -17.49
CA THR A 24 -0.50 13.18 -16.43
C THR A 24 0.65 13.91 -15.74
N THR A 25 1.09 13.38 -14.59
CA THR A 25 2.28 13.85 -13.88
C THR A 25 3.57 13.46 -14.59
N TYR A 26 4.66 14.13 -14.22
CA TYR A 26 6.02 13.71 -14.58
C TYR A 26 6.81 13.42 -13.30
N PRO A 27 7.20 12.16 -13.00
CA PRO A 27 6.99 10.95 -13.80
C PRO A 27 5.52 10.45 -13.87
N PRO A 28 5.10 9.76 -14.96
CA PRO A 28 3.73 9.29 -15.16
C PRO A 28 3.49 7.94 -14.48
N ILE A 29 3.68 7.89 -13.17
CA ILE A 29 3.56 6.65 -12.38
C ILE A 29 2.55 6.83 -11.24
N SER A 30 1.89 5.74 -10.86
CA SER A 30 0.78 5.75 -9.90
C SER A 30 1.06 6.50 -8.59
N PRO A 31 2.14 6.23 -7.84
CA PRO A 31 2.34 6.87 -6.52
C PRO A 31 2.55 8.38 -6.65
N VAL A 32 3.12 8.83 -7.78
CA VAL A 32 3.28 10.24 -8.11
C VAL A 32 1.94 10.86 -8.44
N ALA A 33 1.19 10.28 -9.38
CA ALA A 33 -0.11 10.77 -9.81
C ALA A 33 -1.09 10.91 -8.65
N TRP A 34 -1.17 9.91 -7.76
CA TRP A 34 -2.03 9.96 -6.58
C TRP A 34 -1.61 11.02 -5.57
N SER A 35 -0.30 11.17 -5.35
CA SER A 35 0.23 12.22 -4.47
C SER A 35 -0.02 13.62 -5.02
N THR A 36 0.10 13.82 -6.33
CA THR A 36 -0.24 15.08 -6.99
C THR A 36 -1.74 15.36 -6.94
N PHE A 37 -2.58 14.37 -7.26
CA PHE A 37 -4.03 14.47 -7.16
C PHE A 37 -4.47 14.96 -5.78
N GLN A 38 -3.96 14.32 -4.72
CA GLN A 38 -4.42 14.64 -3.37
C GLN A 38 -3.87 15.96 -2.84
N THR A 39 -2.71 16.44 -3.30
CA THR A 39 -2.05 17.64 -2.75
C THR A 39 -2.16 18.88 -3.63
N GLY A 40 -2.49 18.71 -4.91
CA GLY A 40 -2.33 19.75 -5.92
C GLY A 40 -0.87 20.12 -6.21
N GLY A 41 0.10 19.41 -5.62
CA GLY A 41 1.53 19.70 -5.76
C GLY A 41 2.27 18.74 -6.69
N ASN A 42 3.42 19.17 -7.19
CA ASN A 42 4.30 18.34 -8.02
C ASN A 42 5.24 17.46 -7.15
N PRO A 43 6.00 16.50 -7.75
CA PRO A 43 6.91 15.62 -7.02
C PRO A 43 7.92 16.31 -6.12
N GLY A 44 8.41 17.48 -6.52
CA GLY A 44 9.30 18.33 -5.72
C GLY A 44 8.69 18.76 -4.40
N GLN A 45 7.37 18.95 -4.37
CA GLN A 45 6.64 19.40 -3.19
C GLN A 45 6.25 18.23 -2.28
N HIS A 46 5.61 17.19 -2.83
CA HIS A 46 5.11 16.06 -2.03
C HIS A 46 6.14 14.95 -1.81
N ASN A 47 7.34 15.04 -2.38
CA ASN A 47 8.48 14.14 -2.14
C ASN A 47 8.26 12.67 -2.56
N ILE A 48 7.32 12.42 -3.48
CA ILE A 48 7.08 11.07 -4.03
C ILE A 48 7.50 11.08 -5.50
N TYR A 49 8.44 10.21 -5.86
CA TYR A 49 9.04 10.15 -7.20
C TYR A 49 8.97 8.75 -7.83
N ASP A 50 8.72 7.72 -7.03
CA ASP A 50 8.55 6.31 -7.40
C ASP A 50 7.88 5.56 -6.23
N PHE A 51 7.60 4.27 -6.35
CA PHE A 51 7.25 3.37 -5.24
C PHE A 51 8.42 3.13 -4.31
N LEU A 52 9.64 3.19 -4.84
CA LEU A 52 10.88 2.97 -4.11
C LEU A 52 11.69 4.26 -4.05
N ALA A 53 12.30 4.51 -2.90
CA ALA A 53 13.36 5.49 -2.74
C ALA A 53 14.65 4.77 -2.35
N ARG A 54 15.78 5.44 -2.56
CA ARG A 54 17.10 4.88 -2.27
C ARG A 54 17.68 5.52 -1.03
N ASP A 55 18.13 4.70 -0.09
CA ASP A 55 18.93 5.18 1.03
C ASP A 55 20.28 5.68 0.49
N ARG A 56 20.67 6.92 0.82
CA ARG A 56 21.86 7.55 0.23
C ARG A 56 23.17 7.01 0.80
N THR A 57 23.12 6.34 1.96
CA THR A 57 24.29 5.81 2.65
C THR A 57 24.50 4.34 2.28
N THR A 58 23.44 3.54 2.33
CA THR A 58 23.49 2.09 2.11
C THR A 58 23.14 1.68 0.68
N TYR A 59 22.57 2.59 -0.11
CA TYR A 59 22.07 2.33 -1.47
C TYR A 59 20.92 1.31 -1.56
N LEU A 60 20.39 0.85 -0.43
CA LEU A 60 19.28 -0.08 -0.40
C LEU A 60 17.95 0.62 -0.74
N PRO A 61 17.03 -0.08 -1.43
CA PRO A 61 15.70 0.46 -1.70
C PRO A 61 14.84 0.41 -0.43
N PHE A 62 13.99 1.40 -0.26
CA PHE A 62 12.93 1.44 0.75
C PHE A 62 11.65 2.01 0.12
N LEU A 63 10.49 1.79 0.74
CA LEU A 63 9.23 2.34 0.24
C LEU A 63 9.23 3.87 0.34
N SER A 64 8.94 4.53 -0.77
CA SER A 64 8.94 6.00 -0.84
C SER A 64 7.79 6.64 -0.07
N SER A 65 6.71 5.88 0.15
CA SER A 65 5.45 6.36 0.74
C SER A 65 5.45 6.27 2.26
N ALA A 66 5.95 5.17 2.82
CA ALA A 66 5.92 4.92 4.25
C ALA A 66 7.18 4.19 4.73
N GLN A 67 7.64 4.54 5.92
CA GLN A 67 8.66 3.80 6.65
C GLN A 67 8.04 3.13 7.87
N ILE A 68 8.33 1.85 8.07
CA ILE A 68 7.92 1.09 9.25
C ILE A 68 9.18 0.66 9.98
N ARG A 69 9.28 1.03 11.26
CA ARG A 69 10.37 0.60 12.15
C ARG A 69 9.79 -0.26 13.26
N GLY A 70 10.55 -1.27 13.67
CA GLY A 70 10.20 -2.10 14.82
C GLY A 70 10.12 -1.29 16.12
N ALA A 71 9.74 -1.96 17.21
CA ALA A 71 9.66 -1.31 18.52
C ALA A 71 11.03 -0.76 18.95
N ASN A 72 11.04 0.50 19.41
CA ASN A 72 12.26 1.17 19.88
C ASN A 72 12.81 0.58 21.20
N LYS A 73 12.00 -0.19 21.93
CA LYS A 73 12.38 -0.86 23.18
C LYS A 73 12.08 -2.34 23.07
N ASN A 74 13.10 -3.17 23.31
CA ASN A 74 12.98 -4.62 23.33
C ASN A 74 13.51 -5.13 24.67
N LEU A 75 12.69 -5.90 25.40
CA LEU A 75 13.14 -6.65 26.56
C LEU A 75 13.73 -7.97 26.10
N ARG A 76 14.95 -8.27 26.55
CA ARG A 76 15.59 -9.56 26.28
C ARG A 76 15.43 -10.45 27.50
N LEU A 77 14.72 -11.56 27.32
CA LEU A 77 14.55 -12.58 28.36
C LEU A 77 15.09 -13.92 27.82
N GLY A 78 16.38 -14.18 28.03
CA GLY A 78 17.06 -15.34 27.44
C GLY A 78 17.02 -15.32 25.91
N LYS A 79 16.44 -16.35 25.28
CA LYS A 79 16.28 -16.47 23.82
C LYS A 79 15.10 -15.66 23.25
N TYR A 80 14.28 -15.06 24.11
CA TYR A 80 13.09 -14.32 23.73
C TYR A 80 13.41 -12.82 23.66
N VAL A 81 12.92 -12.18 22.61
CA VAL A 81 12.96 -10.71 22.44
C VAL A 81 11.52 -10.22 22.46
N ILE A 82 11.12 -9.56 23.54
CA ILE A 82 9.77 -9.05 23.73
C ILE A 82 9.76 -7.56 23.37
N PRO A 83 9.08 -7.14 22.29
CA PRO A 83 8.95 -5.73 21.95
C PRO A 83 8.07 -5.01 22.99
N LEU A 84 8.66 -4.07 23.72
CA LEU A 84 7.99 -3.25 24.76
C LEU A 84 7.35 -1.98 24.18
N GLY A 85 7.14 -1.93 22.86
CA GLY A 85 6.62 -0.74 22.19
C GLY A 85 5.88 -1.09 20.91
N LYS A 86 5.08 -0.15 20.42
CA LYS A 86 4.43 -0.26 19.12
C LYS A 86 5.46 0.00 18.01
N PRO A 87 5.33 -0.64 16.85
CA PRO A 87 6.09 -0.27 15.67
C PRO A 87 5.80 1.19 15.31
N GLU A 88 6.84 1.90 14.90
CA GLU A 88 6.72 3.29 14.45
C GLU A 88 6.47 3.29 12.94
N THR A 89 5.37 3.93 12.52
CA THR A 89 5.05 4.13 11.11
C THR A 89 5.14 5.61 10.78
N LYS A 90 5.86 5.94 9.70
CA LYS A 90 6.09 7.31 9.26
C LYS A 90 5.64 7.47 7.81
N LEU A 91 4.76 8.44 7.57
CA LEU A 91 4.42 8.88 6.21
C LEU A 91 5.57 9.73 5.66
N LEU A 92 6.03 9.39 4.46
CA LEU A 92 7.14 10.08 3.79
C LEU A 92 6.65 11.05 2.70
N ARG A 93 5.40 10.91 2.27
CA ARG A 93 4.70 11.89 1.44
C ARG A 93 4.58 13.20 2.21
N LYS A 94 5.09 14.27 1.61
CA LYS A 94 4.94 15.65 2.09
C LYS A 94 3.70 16.30 1.49
N SER A 95 3.50 17.57 1.83
CA SER A 95 2.36 18.41 1.43
C SER A 95 1.04 17.97 2.05
N LYS A 96 0.18 18.94 2.30
CA LYS A 96 -1.11 18.70 2.93
C LYS A 96 -2.15 18.30 1.86
N PRO A 97 -2.92 17.23 2.07
CA PRO A 97 -3.93 16.82 1.10
C PRO A 97 -5.18 17.71 1.17
N PHE A 98 -5.96 17.78 0.09
CA PHE A 98 -7.12 18.69 0.00
C PHE A 98 -8.17 18.44 1.09
N TRP A 99 -8.40 17.18 1.47
CA TRP A 99 -9.34 16.83 2.55
C TRP A 99 -8.91 17.32 3.92
N ALA A 100 -7.61 17.55 4.17
CA ALA A 100 -7.16 18.16 5.41
C ALA A 100 -7.50 19.66 5.46
N TYR A 101 -7.49 20.36 4.32
CA TYR A 101 -8.00 21.74 4.25
C TYR A 101 -9.52 21.79 4.46
N LEU A 102 -10.27 20.83 3.88
CA LEU A 102 -11.70 20.70 4.13
C LEU A 102 -11.98 20.49 5.63
N GLY A 103 -11.23 19.61 6.29
CA GLY A 103 -11.38 19.36 7.72
C GLY A 103 -11.12 20.60 8.60
N GLU A 104 -10.12 21.41 8.26
CA GLU A 104 -9.86 22.69 8.95
C GLU A 104 -10.95 23.73 8.73
N ALA A 105 -11.59 23.70 7.54
CA ALA A 105 -12.76 24.51 7.24
C ALA A 105 -14.07 23.97 7.86
N GLY A 106 -14.00 22.91 8.68
CA GLY A 106 -15.16 22.30 9.32
C GLY A 106 -15.99 21.39 8.42
N ILE A 107 -15.48 21.02 7.24
CA ILE A 107 -16.16 20.14 6.27
C ILE A 107 -15.72 18.70 6.54
N PHE A 108 -16.63 17.89 7.09
CA PHE A 108 -16.39 16.47 7.29
C PHE A 108 -16.22 15.76 5.94
N SER A 109 -15.20 14.90 5.84
CA SER A 109 -14.97 14.07 4.65
C SER A 109 -14.63 12.63 5.02
N SER A 110 -15.05 11.69 4.16
CA SER A 110 -14.71 10.26 4.25
C SER A 110 -13.74 9.90 3.13
N VAL A 111 -12.51 9.54 3.48
CA VAL A 111 -11.46 9.15 2.54
C VAL A 111 -11.33 7.62 2.54
N LEU A 112 -11.70 6.98 1.43
CA LEU A 112 -11.80 5.52 1.34
C LEU A 112 -10.79 4.96 0.34
N ARG A 113 -9.77 4.26 0.85
CA ARG A 113 -8.75 3.53 0.07
C ARG A 113 -8.03 4.36 -0.99
N VAL A 114 -7.92 5.67 -0.80
CA VAL A 114 -7.10 6.54 -1.66
C VAL A 114 -5.63 6.11 -1.53
N PRO A 115 -4.90 5.85 -2.61
CA PRO A 115 -3.48 5.46 -2.55
C PRO A 115 -2.58 6.48 -1.82
N ILE A 116 -1.44 6.00 -1.29
CA ILE A 116 -0.42 6.85 -0.61
C ILE A 116 -0.98 7.60 0.62
N THR A 117 -1.83 6.91 1.36
CA THR A 117 -2.44 7.40 2.62
C THR A 117 -2.06 6.53 3.82
N PHE A 118 -1.04 5.68 3.70
CA PHE A 118 -0.49 4.92 4.82
C PHE A 118 0.83 5.53 5.32
N PRO A 119 1.04 5.66 6.65
CA PRO A 119 0.03 5.51 7.70
C PRO A 119 -1.09 6.57 7.58
N PRO A 120 -2.32 6.24 8.03
CA PRO A 120 -3.45 7.15 7.92
C PRO A 120 -3.21 8.45 8.70
N GLU A 121 -3.29 9.57 8.00
CA GLU A 121 -3.19 10.91 8.58
C GLU A 121 -4.45 11.25 9.38
N LYS A 122 -4.29 11.97 10.49
CA LYS A 122 -5.41 12.49 11.26
C LYS A 122 -5.93 13.78 10.62
N PHE A 123 -7.25 13.90 10.51
CA PHE A 123 -7.95 15.12 10.09
C PHE A 123 -9.39 15.09 10.63
N SER A 124 -10.16 16.16 10.44
CA SER A 124 -11.58 16.23 10.83
C SER A 124 -12.46 15.40 9.89
N GLY A 125 -12.38 14.08 10.01
CA GLY A 125 -13.05 13.12 9.14
C GLY A 125 -12.65 11.68 9.43
N VAL A 126 -12.91 10.78 8.48
CA VAL A 126 -12.49 9.37 8.56
C VAL A 126 -11.60 8.98 7.39
N LEU A 127 -10.53 8.23 7.67
CA LEU A 127 -9.58 7.76 6.65
C LEU A 127 -9.38 6.24 6.77
N LEU A 128 -9.72 5.53 5.69
CA LEU A 128 -9.31 4.15 5.46
C LEU A 128 -8.17 4.14 4.44
N ALA A 129 -6.95 3.81 4.88
CA ALA A 129 -5.77 3.88 4.03
C ALA A 129 -5.83 2.92 2.83
N GLY A 130 -5.19 3.32 1.73
CA GLY A 130 -5.16 2.58 0.47
C GLY A 130 -3.82 1.89 0.19
N MET A 131 -3.35 2.01 -1.05
CA MET A 131 -2.06 1.48 -1.51
C MET A 131 -0.89 1.77 -0.53
N CYS A 132 0.06 0.84 -0.45
CA CYS A 132 1.23 0.84 0.44
C CYS A 132 0.92 0.56 1.93
N VAL A 133 -0.31 0.15 2.27
CA VAL A 133 -0.56 -0.52 3.55
C VAL A 133 0.13 -1.90 3.52
N PRO A 134 1.03 -2.20 4.47
CA PRO A 134 1.65 -3.52 4.59
C PRO A 134 0.60 -4.58 4.97
N ASP A 135 0.80 -5.81 4.52
CA ASP A 135 0.06 -6.94 5.07
C ASP A 135 0.55 -7.30 6.50
N LEU A 136 -0.12 -8.26 7.14
CA LEU A 136 0.24 -8.72 8.49
C LEU A 136 1.69 -9.22 8.57
N ARG A 137 2.26 -9.69 7.45
CA ARG A 137 3.64 -10.19 7.35
C ARG A 137 4.64 -9.08 7.02
N GLY A 138 4.19 -7.83 6.89
CA GLY A 138 5.03 -6.68 6.53
C GLY A 138 5.31 -6.58 5.03
N SER A 139 4.72 -7.45 4.19
CA SER A 139 4.93 -7.44 2.74
C SER A 139 3.99 -6.44 2.04
N GLN A 140 4.26 -6.14 0.77
CA GLN A 140 3.47 -5.20 -0.03
C GLN A 140 2.48 -5.93 -0.94
N GLY A 141 1.42 -6.49 -0.34
CA GLY A 141 0.32 -7.07 -1.09
C GLY A 141 0.66 -8.38 -1.82
N THR A 142 1.49 -9.23 -1.21
CA THR A 142 1.81 -10.55 -1.76
C THR A 142 0.56 -11.43 -1.75
N PHE A 143 0.11 -11.86 -2.93
CA PHE A 143 -1.03 -12.79 -3.04
C PHE A 143 -0.59 -14.24 -2.80
N SER A 144 -1.51 -15.06 -2.32
CA SER A 144 -1.34 -16.52 -2.19
C SER A 144 -2.08 -17.22 -3.31
N PHE A 145 -1.40 -18.17 -3.98
CA PHE A 145 -1.95 -19.01 -5.04
C PHE A 145 -1.88 -20.47 -4.60
N TYR A 146 -3.04 -21.08 -4.38
CA TYR A 146 -3.17 -22.47 -3.95
C TYR A 146 -3.33 -23.38 -5.17
N THR A 147 -2.49 -24.42 -5.28
CA THR A 147 -2.51 -25.29 -6.46
C THR A 147 -2.06 -26.72 -6.15
N THR A 148 -2.59 -27.67 -6.92
CA THR A 148 -2.19 -29.09 -6.90
C THR A 148 -0.97 -29.37 -7.78
N ARG A 149 -0.54 -28.38 -8.58
CA ARG A 149 0.63 -28.52 -9.45
C ARG A 149 1.93 -28.47 -8.63
N PRO A 150 2.94 -29.31 -8.94
CA PRO A 150 4.23 -29.26 -8.27
C PRO A 150 4.86 -27.86 -8.41
N THR A 151 5.49 -27.38 -7.34
CA THR A 151 6.19 -26.10 -7.29
C THR A 151 7.34 -26.10 -8.28
N ASN A 152 7.11 -25.51 -9.45
CA ASN A 152 8.11 -25.46 -10.51
C ASN A 152 9.09 -24.32 -10.19
N ARG A 153 10.32 -24.64 -9.77
CA ARG A 153 11.37 -23.66 -9.40
C ARG A 153 11.72 -22.67 -10.51
N ASN A 154 11.31 -22.94 -11.76
CA ASN A 154 11.62 -22.11 -12.92
C ASN A 154 10.64 -20.94 -13.14
N GLY A 155 9.46 -20.97 -12.51
CA GLY A 155 8.56 -19.82 -12.46
C GLY A 155 8.80 -19.05 -11.17
N ARG A 156 9.13 -17.75 -11.26
CA ARG A 156 9.05 -16.85 -10.10
C ARG A 156 7.64 -16.26 -10.08
N PRO A 157 6.63 -16.87 -9.43
CA PRO A 157 5.38 -16.16 -9.23
C PRO A 157 5.66 -14.86 -8.48
N ALA A 158 4.98 -13.77 -8.87
CA ALA A 158 5.05 -12.51 -8.13
C ALA A 158 4.45 -12.65 -6.71
N GLY A 159 3.66 -13.70 -6.48
CA GLY A 159 3.08 -14.09 -5.19
C GLY A 159 3.63 -15.43 -4.66
N ILE A 160 2.99 -15.97 -3.64
CA ILE A 160 3.41 -17.23 -2.99
C ILE A 160 2.55 -18.38 -3.52
N GLN A 161 3.20 -19.41 -4.06
CA GLN A 161 2.54 -20.66 -4.45
C GLN A 161 2.51 -21.63 -3.26
N LEU A 162 1.30 -22.09 -2.88
CA LEU A 162 1.08 -22.99 -1.76
C LEU A 162 0.49 -24.32 -2.28
N PRO A 163 1.01 -25.48 -1.84
CA PRO A 163 0.52 -26.77 -2.29
C PRO A 163 -0.86 -27.07 -1.69
N LEU A 164 -1.73 -27.67 -2.50
CA LEU A 164 -2.95 -28.33 -2.05
C LEU A 164 -2.72 -29.84 -2.07
N GLN A 165 -2.88 -30.49 -0.93
CA GLN A 165 -2.73 -31.93 -0.78
C GLN A 165 -4.10 -32.59 -0.57
N PRO A 166 -4.42 -33.69 -1.27
CA PRO A 166 -5.65 -34.42 -1.03
C PRO A 166 -5.55 -35.20 0.29
N GLU A 167 -6.61 -35.15 1.09
CA GLU A 167 -6.78 -35.86 2.35
C GLU A 167 -8.19 -36.46 2.40
N GLY A 168 -8.33 -37.66 1.83
CA GLY A 168 -9.64 -38.30 1.63
C GLY A 168 -10.50 -37.51 0.63
N GLU A 169 -11.69 -37.07 1.07
CA GLU A 169 -12.58 -36.21 0.27
C GLU A 169 -12.24 -34.71 0.41
N TRP A 170 -11.28 -34.36 1.25
CA TRP A 170 -10.91 -32.97 1.52
C TRP A 170 -9.58 -32.61 0.87
N TRP A 171 -9.34 -31.31 0.74
CA TRP A 171 -8.04 -30.76 0.36
C TRP A 171 -7.49 -29.95 1.51
N THR A 172 -6.23 -30.17 1.85
CA THR A 172 -5.54 -29.45 2.91
C THR A 172 -4.40 -28.60 2.37
N SER A 173 -4.22 -27.45 3.02
CA SER A 173 -3.13 -26.51 2.80
C SER A 173 -2.96 -25.66 4.06
N TYR A 174 -2.07 -24.67 4.02
CA TYR A 174 -1.78 -23.80 5.15
C TYR A 174 -1.90 -22.32 4.76
N LEU A 175 -2.22 -21.49 5.75
CA LEU A 175 -2.14 -20.04 5.64
C LEU A 175 -0.82 -19.59 6.26
N VAL A 176 -0.01 -18.84 5.51
CA VAL A 176 1.22 -18.26 6.05
C VAL A 176 0.87 -17.05 6.90
N GLY A 177 1.05 -17.16 8.21
CA GLY A 177 0.90 -16.06 9.15
C GLY A 177 2.14 -15.15 9.24
N PRO A 178 2.07 -14.07 10.03
CA PRO A 178 3.25 -13.28 10.40
C PRO A 178 4.29 -14.13 11.14
N GLU A 179 5.56 -13.76 11.02
CA GLU A 179 6.61 -14.36 11.85
C GLU A 179 6.34 -14.05 13.33
N SER A 180 6.50 -15.06 14.19
CA SER A 180 6.37 -14.89 15.63
C SER A 180 7.52 -14.02 16.14
N SER A 181 7.20 -12.81 16.61
CA SER A 181 8.17 -11.88 17.22
C SER A 181 8.83 -12.44 18.50
N SER A 182 8.31 -13.54 19.04
CA SER A 182 8.75 -14.16 20.28
C SER A 182 9.92 -15.12 20.13
N THR A 183 10.18 -15.66 18.94
CA THR A 183 11.15 -16.76 18.77
C THR A 183 12.20 -16.42 17.74
N ARG A 184 13.46 -16.33 18.18
CA ARG A 184 14.63 -16.34 17.31
C ARG A 184 14.75 -17.76 16.74
N ASN A 185 14.29 -17.99 15.51
CA ASN A 185 14.73 -19.16 14.76
C ASN A 185 15.97 -18.74 13.96
N GLY A 186 17.05 -19.50 14.16
CA GLY A 186 18.28 -19.39 13.38
C GLY A 186 18.10 -19.91 11.97
#